data_AF-A0A9P8JHN3-F1
#
_entry.id   AF-A0A9P8JHN3-F1
#
_cell.length_a   1.000
_cell.length_b   1.000
_cell.length_c   1.000
_cell.angle_alpha   90.00
_cell.angle_beta   90.00
_cell.angle_gamma   90.00
#
_symmetry.space_group_name_H-M   'P 1'
#
loop_
_entity.id
_entity.type
_entity.pdbx_description
1 polymer ?
#
loop_
_entity_poly.entity_id
_entity_poly.type
_entity_poly.pdbx_seq_one_letter_code
_entity_poly.pdbx_strand_id
1 'polypeptide(L)' 'MSNLPSISSLPSLSVEQRASVLDLLFEPSVPLHTLSVELLRNQTFASYNDLIAAVGVQLTELSESSSASDTKW' A
#
# COMPACT_ATOMS: atom_id res chain seq x y z
N MET A 1 -4.90 11.19 19.22
CA MET A 1 -5.83 10.06 19.02
C MET A 1 -6.07 9.93 17.53
N SER A 2 -5.13 9.35 16.79
CA SER A 2 -5.26 9.20 15.33
C SER A 2 -6.15 8.00 15.06
N ASN A 3 -7.44 8.24 14.87
CA ASN A 3 -8.40 7.18 14.62
C ASN A 3 -8.34 6.81 13.14
N LEU A 4 -7.98 5.55 12.84
CA LEU A 4 -8.02 5.06 11.47
C LEU A 4 -9.47 5.15 10.95
N PRO A 5 -9.71 5.73 9.75
CA PRO A 5 -11.04 5.79 9.17
C PRO A 5 -11.54 4.38 8.82
N SER A 6 -12.81 4.21 8.46
CA SER A 6 -13.27 2.89 7.99
C SER A 6 -12.61 2.53 6.66
N ILE A 7 -12.12 1.30 6.51
CA ILE A 7 -11.49 0.79 5.27
C ILE A 7 -12.39 1.01 4.04
N SER A 8 -13.71 0.87 4.20
CA SER A 8 -14.71 1.08 3.14
C SER A 8 -14.82 2.54 2.68
N SER A 9 -14.36 3.50 3.49
CA SER A 9 -14.34 4.93 3.15
C SER A 9 -13.06 5.32 2.41
N LEU A 10 -11.97 4.56 2.55
CA LEU A 10 -10.68 4.82 1.87
C LEU A 10 -10.80 5.10 0.37
N PRO A 11 -11.54 4.32 -0.44
CA PRO A 11 -11.68 4.61 -1.87
C PRO A 11 -12.44 5.90 -2.18
N SER A 12 -13.16 6.49 -1.22
CA SER A 12 -13.77 7.83 -1.33
C SER A 12 -12.90 8.94 -0.77
N LEU A 13 -11.83 8.63 -0.02
CA LEU A 13 -10.90 9.64 0.50
C LEU A 13 -9.91 10.12 -0.56
N SER A 14 -9.41 11.34 -0.35
CA SER A 14 -8.33 11.94 -1.15
C SER A 14 -7.00 11.19 -0.98
N VAL A 15 -6.12 11.33 -1.97
CA VAL A 15 -4.77 10.74 -1.99
C VAL A 15 -3.98 11.05 -0.70
N GLU A 16 -4.02 12.30 -0.23
CA GLU A 16 -3.32 12.71 0.99
C GLU A 16 -3.79 11.95 2.24
N GLN A 17 -5.10 11.73 2.38
CA GLN A 17 -5.63 10.99 3.53
C GLN A 17 -5.29 9.50 3.45
N ARG A 18 -5.30 8.91 2.25
CA ARG A 18 -4.84 7.54 2.05
C ARG A 18 -3.35 7.40 2.41
N ALA A 19 -2.54 8.38 2.00
CA ALA A 19 -1.13 8.43 2.35
C ALA A 19 -0.95 8.51 3.88
N SER A 20 -1.67 9.40 4.58
CA SER A 20 -1.60 9.47 6.05
C SER A 20 -2.02 8.17 6.76
N VAL A 21 -2.99 7.44 6.21
CA VAL A 21 -3.39 6.12 6.74
C VAL A 21 -2.27 5.09 6.58
N LEU A 22 -1.61 5.08 5.43
CA LEU A 22 -0.45 4.20 5.18
C LEU A 22 0.72 4.55 6.10
N ASP A 23 0.95 5.86 6.31
CA ASP A 23 1.96 6.39 7.23
C ASP A 23 1.76 5.89 8.66
N LEU A 24 0.49 5.89 9.12
CA LEU A 24 0.07 5.36 10.41
C LEU A 24 0.25 3.85 10.56
N LEU A 25 0.14 3.10 9.47
CA LEU A 25 0.20 1.63 9.49
C LEU A 25 1.63 1.08 9.34
N PHE A 26 2.49 1.77 8.58
CA PHE A 26 3.73 1.20 8.07
C PHE A 26 5.00 2.02 8.32
N GLU A 27 4.90 3.20 8.94
CA GLU A 27 5.98 4.23 9.00
C GLU A 27 6.04 5.06 7.70
N PRO A 28 6.33 6.37 7.76
CA PRO A 28 6.48 7.22 6.58
C PRO A 28 7.46 6.67 5.55
N SER A 29 6.92 6.17 4.43
CA SER A 29 7.68 5.66 3.30
C SER A 29 7.10 6.15 1.98
N VAL A 30 7.83 7.05 1.33
CA VAL A 30 7.52 7.60 -0.01
C VAL A 30 7.31 6.51 -1.08
N PRO A 31 8.11 5.42 -1.13
CA PRO A 31 7.88 4.35 -2.10
C PRO A 31 6.55 3.64 -1.88
N LEU A 32 6.21 3.42 -0.60
CA LEU A 32 4.99 2.76 -0.18
C LEU A 32 3.77 3.61 -0.56
N HIS A 33 3.80 4.92 -0.33
CA HIS A 33 2.72 5.81 -0.75
C HIS A 33 2.45 5.74 -2.25
N THR A 34 3.49 5.74 -3.07
CA THR A 34 3.34 5.69 -4.52
C THR A 34 2.63 4.39 -4.94
N LEU A 35 3.13 3.24 -4.45
CA LEU A 35 2.57 1.92 -4.76
C LEU A 35 1.17 1.71 -4.18
N SER A 36 0.96 2.11 -2.94
CA SER A 36 -0.30 1.88 -2.25
C SER A 36 -1.39 2.83 -2.71
N VAL A 37 -1.09 4.06 -3.13
CA VAL A 37 -2.11 4.94 -3.72
C VAL A 37 -2.70 4.31 -4.98
N GLU A 38 -1.87 3.68 -5.81
CA GLU A 38 -2.34 2.90 -6.97
C GLU A 38 -3.10 1.63 -6.54
N LEU A 39 -2.59 0.90 -5.55
CA LEU A 39 -3.26 -0.29 -5.00
C LEU A 39 -4.66 0.03 -4.44
N LEU A 40 -4.79 1.06 -3.60
CA LEU A 40 -6.06 1.51 -3.02
C LEU A 40 -7.02 2.08 -4.08
N ARG A 41 -6.51 2.48 -5.24
CA ARG A 41 -7.35 2.89 -6.37
C ARG A 41 -7.89 1.68 -7.14
N ASN A 42 -7.11 0.61 -7.24
CA ASN A 42 -7.44 -0.54 -8.08
C ASN A 42 -8.07 -1.72 -7.31
N GLN A 43 -7.84 -1.78 -6.00
CA GLN A 43 -8.29 -2.85 -5.10
C GLN A 43 -9.05 -2.30 -3.90
N THR A 44 -10.14 -2.96 -3.54
CA THR A 44 -10.90 -2.70 -2.33
C THR A 44 -10.61 -3.77 -1.29
N PHE A 45 -10.29 -3.35 -0.07
CA PHE A 45 -9.95 -4.26 1.03
C PHE A 45 -11.11 -4.37 2.01
N ALA A 46 -11.35 -5.57 2.54
CA ALA A 46 -12.37 -5.80 3.55
C ALA A 46 -11.91 -5.40 4.96
N SER A 47 -10.60 -5.32 5.19
CA SER A 47 -10.02 -4.98 6.49
C SER A 47 -8.61 -4.43 6.34
N TYR A 48 -8.14 -3.69 7.36
CA TYR A 48 -6.78 -3.16 7.40
C TYR A 48 -5.70 -4.24 7.34
N ASN A 49 -5.92 -5.40 7.97
CA ASN A 49 -5.01 -6.54 7.85
C ASN A 49 -4.85 -7.03 6.41
N ASP A 50 -5.93 -6.98 5.61
CA ASP A 50 -5.92 -7.43 4.22
C ASP A 50 -5.14 -6.47 3.33
N LEU A 51 -5.33 -5.15 3.54
CA LEU A 51 -4.52 -4.10 2.93
C LEU A 51 -3.05 -4.27 3.30
N ILE A 52 -2.75 -4.53 4.58
CA ILE A 52 -1.39 -4.69 5.07
C ILE A 52 -0.71 -5.90 4.40
N ALA A 53 -1.41 -7.03 4.35
CA ALA A 53 -0.93 -8.23 3.71
C ALA A 53 -0.70 -8.03 2.20
N ALA A 54 -1.63 -7.38 1.50
CA ALA A 54 -1.52 -7.12 0.07
C ALA A 54 -0.35 -6.18 -0.28
N VAL A 55 -0.13 -5.14 0.54
CA VAL A 55 1.03 -4.25 0.41
C VAL A 55 2.32 -5.02 0.63
N GLY A 56 2.38 -5.86 1.67
CA GLY A 56 3.54 -6.71 1.95
C GLY A 56 3.85 -7.65 0.79
N VAL A 57 2.83 -8.34 0.25
CA VAL A 57 2.97 -9.22 -0.92
C VAL A 57 3.49 -8.43 -2.13
N GLN A 58 2.91 -7.27 -2.46
CA GLN A 58 3.43 -6.46 -3.57
C GLN A 58 4.88 -6.03 -3.37
N LEU A 59 5.27 -5.63 -2.16
CA LEU A 59 6.67 -5.26 -1.87
C LEU A 59 7.61 -6.47 -2.03
N THR A 60 7.19 -7.64 -1.56
CA THR A 60 7.94 -8.89 -1.75
C THR A 60 8.03 -9.25 -3.23
N GLU A 61 6.92 -9.24 -3.96
CA GLU A 61 6.88 -9.52 -5.40
C GLU A 61 7.72 -8.53 -6.22
N LEU A 62 7.73 -7.25 -5.86
CA LEU A 62 8.60 -6.24 -6.50
C LEU A 62 10.08 -6.48 -6.19
N SER A 63 10.39 -6.87 -4.95
CA SER A 63 11.75 -7.21 -4.54
C SER A 63 12.25 -8.44 -5.31
N GLU A 64 11.40 -9.46 -5.47
CA GLU A 64 11.68 -10.65 -6.27
C GLU A 64 11.74 -10.33 -7.78
N SER A 65 10.86 -9.49 -8.29
CA SER A 65 10.80 -9.11 -9.72
C SER A 65 11.98 -8.26 -10.16
N SER A 66 12.45 -7.34 -9.30
CA SER A 66 13.67 -6.56 -9.55
C SER A 66 14.92 -7.47 -9.66
N SER A 67 14.86 -8.68 -9.07
CA SER A 67 15.93 -9.66 -9.10
C SER A 67 15.85 -10.66 -10.28
N ALA A 68 14.87 -10.55 -11.19
CA ALA A 68 14.73 -11.47 -12.32
C ALA A 68 15.40 -11.00 -13.62
N SER A 69 16.00 -9.79 -13.67
CA SER A 69 16.67 -9.25 -14.86
C SER A 69 18.19 -9.06 -14.72
N ASP A 70 18.84 -9.69 -13.74
CA ASP A 70 20.31 -9.75 -13.63
C ASP A 70 20.90 -11.07 -14.17
N THR A 71 20.32 -11.61 -15.25
CA THR A 71 20.90 -12.77 -15.95
C THR A 71 20.66 -12.68 -17.45
N LYS A 72 21.25 -11.66 -18.08
CA LYS A 72 21.51 -11.69 -19.52
C LYS A 72 22.99 -11.41 -19.77
N TRP A 73 23.79 -12.46 -19.64
CA TRP A 73 25.15 -12.54 -20.19
C TRP A 73 25.10 -12.95 -21.66
#